data_AF-V6K680-F1
#
_entry.id   AF-V6K680-F1
#
_cell.length_a   1.000
_cell.length_b   1.000
_cell.length_c   1.000
_cell.angle_alpha   90.00
_cell.angle_beta   90.00
_cell.angle_gamma   90.00
#
_symmetry.space_group_name_H-M   'P 1'
#
loop_
_entity.id
_entity.type
_entity.pdbx_description
1 polymer ?
#
loop_
_entity_poly.entity_id
_entity_poly.type
_entity_poly.pdbx_seq_one_letter_code
_entity_poly.pdbx_strand_id
1 'polypeptide(L)'
;LSARVSLVAVPCNLLAEVAVAPATVLGFAALVVAPVAMTLAKALAWCAGWPTGWIAAVARTGAALPGAGVAWPGSWPGALALAAVTVAVVLAGRRLARHPWWSGLLGVLLLLVVVRPAPLTRVITGWPPPGWRFAMCDVGQGDATVLATGAGAGVVVDAGPDPDLVDHCLRQLGITRVPLLVLTHFHADHVAGLPGVLRGRSVAAIETTGFEEPADQAAFVRREAAARHIPVTRAVAGEERRTGPVSWRVLWPPPGAMPPSDPEAPAWPGPVPAPVPVPEDPNDASVAMLVRSGGLRLLLLGDLEPPAQQALVRSPEAAELAGVDVMKVAHHGSALLFENAKADGREGKHGLTDGS
;
A
#
# COMPACT_ATOMS: atom_id res chain seq x y z
N LEU A 1 -25.90 -3.34 -3.55
CA LEU A 1 -26.06 -2.23 -2.58
C LEU A 1 -25.13 -2.50 -1.40
N SER A 2 -24.09 -1.70 -1.21
CA SER A 2 -23.18 -1.84 -0.07
C SER A 2 -23.91 -1.47 1.21
N ALA A 3 -24.06 -2.42 2.13
CA ALA A 3 -24.77 -2.22 3.39
C ALA A 3 -23.89 -1.41 4.38
N ARG A 4 -23.78 -0.09 4.12
CA ARG A 4 -22.95 0.86 4.87
C ARG A 4 -23.72 2.15 5.14
N VAL A 5 -23.52 2.70 6.34
CA VAL A 5 -24.06 4.01 6.75
C VAL A 5 -22.91 4.99 6.90
N SER A 6 -22.99 6.15 6.25
CA SER A 6 -21.94 7.17 6.33
C SER A 6 -22.06 7.99 7.61
N LEU A 7 -20.94 8.16 8.31
CA LEU A 7 -20.81 9.02 9.49
C LEU A 7 -20.44 10.47 9.13
N VAL A 8 -19.99 10.69 7.89
CA VAL A 8 -19.50 11.99 7.40
C VAL A 8 -20.48 12.67 6.44
N ALA A 9 -21.58 12.01 6.08
CA ALA A 9 -22.55 12.53 5.13
C ALA A 9 -23.12 13.89 5.55
N VAL A 10 -23.49 14.06 6.82
CA VAL A 10 -24.06 15.32 7.33
C VAL A 10 -23.08 16.50 7.17
N PRO A 11 -21.84 16.46 7.70
CA PRO A 11 -20.90 17.58 7.50
C PRO A 11 -20.49 17.76 6.03
N CYS A 12 -20.34 16.68 5.26
CA CYS A 12 -20.00 16.80 3.83
C CYS A 12 -21.12 17.49 3.04
N ASN A 13 -22.38 17.14 3.29
CA ASN A 13 -23.52 17.78 2.63
C ASN A 13 -23.62 19.26 3.00
N LEU A 14 -23.41 19.62 4.28
CA LEU A 14 -23.42 21.02 4.72
C LEU A 14 -22.33 21.86 4.03
N LEU A 15 -21.11 21.31 3.88
CA LEU A 15 -20.01 21.98 3.19
C LEU A 15 -20.23 22.05 1.67
N ALA A 16 -20.82 21.01 1.08
CA ALA A 16 -21.12 20.96 -0.34
C ALA A 16 -22.24 21.94 -0.72
N GLU A 17 -23.27 22.09 0.14
CA GLU A 17 -24.46 22.91 -0.11
C GLU A 17 -24.12 24.37 -0.48
N VAL A 18 -23.08 24.94 0.15
CA VAL A 18 -22.60 26.31 -0.13
C VAL A 18 -22.23 26.51 -1.61
N ALA A 19 -21.80 25.46 -2.29
CA ALA A 19 -21.38 25.49 -3.68
C ALA A 19 -22.47 25.02 -4.67
N VAL A 20 -23.55 24.38 -4.20
CA VAL A 20 -24.60 23.82 -5.06
C VAL A 20 -25.32 24.92 -5.84
N ALA A 21 -25.75 25.99 -5.17
CA ALA A 21 -26.46 27.08 -5.84
C ALA A 21 -25.59 27.80 -6.90
N PRO A 22 -24.35 28.24 -6.61
CA PRO A 22 -23.46 28.80 -7.62
C PRO A 22 -23.19 27.85 -8.80
N ALA A 23 -22.92 26.57 -8.54
CA ALA A 23 -22.69 25.58 -9.58
C ALA A 23 -23.89 25.43 -10.51
N THR A 24 -25.09 25.35 -9.93
CA THR A 24 -26.33 25.15 -10.67
C THR A 24 -26.66 26.36 -11.53
N VAL A 25 -26.58 27.57 -10.97
CA VAL A 25 -26.86 28.82 -11.71
C VAL A 25 -25.88 29.00 -12.88
N LEU A 26 -24.58 28.84 -12.65
CA LEU A 26 -23.57 28.99 -13.69
C LEU A 26 -23.68 27.89 -14.76
N GLY A 27 -24.00 26.66 -14.36
CA GLY A 27 -24.20 25.54 -15.29
C GLY A 27 -25.41 25.75 -16.20
N PHE A 28 -26.55 26.16 -15.65
CA PHE A 28 -27.74 26.50 -16.46
C PHE A 28 -27.49 27.72 -17.35
N ALA A 29 -26.82 28.76 -16.84
CA ALA A 29 -26.46 29.92 -17.65
C ALA A 29 -25.57 29.54 -18.84
N ALA A 30 -24.56 28.68 -18.62
CA ALA A 30 -23.71 28.17 -19.70
C ALA A 30 -24.54 27.42 -20.76
N LEU A 31 -25.50 26.59 -20.34
CA LEU A 31 -26.35 25.82 -21.23
C LEU A 31 -27.28 26.71 -22.08
N VAL A 32 -27.86 27.76 -21.49
CA VAL A 32 -28.72 28.73 -22.19
C VAL A 32 -27.93 29.60 -23.17
N VAL A 33 -26.69 29.97 -22.82
CA VAL A 33 -25.85 30.85 -23.64
C VAL A 33 -25.16 30.09 -24.79
N ALA A 34 -24.95 28.79 -24.65
CA ALA A 34 -24.21 27.97 -25.62
C ALA A 34 -24.68 28.11 -27.08
N PRO A 35 -25.99 28.15 -27.41
CA PRO A 35 -26.45 28.28 -28.79
C PRO A 35 -26.12 29.63 -29.45
N VAL A 36 -25.97 30.69 -28.64
CA VAL A 36 -25.82 32.07 -29.14
C VAL A 36 -24.40 32.62 -28.99
N ALA A 37 -23.65 32.17 -27.98
CA ALA A 37 -22.30 32.68 -27.70
C ALA A 37 -21.44 31.62 -27.01
N MET A 38 -20.88 30.69 -27.79
CA MET A 38 -20.09 29.56 -27.29
C MET A 38 -18.88 29.99 -26.42
N THR A 39 -18.20 31.09 -26.77
CA THR A 39 -17.06 31.59 -25.97
C THR A 39 -17.49 32.01 -24.56
N LEU A 40 -18.63 32.68 -24.44
CA LEU A 40 -19.17 33.08 -23.14
C LEU A 40 -19.68 31.85 -22.36
N ALA A 41 -20.30 30.88 -23.03
CA ALA A 41 -20.70 29.62 -22.41
C ALA A 41 -19.50 28.85 -21.83
N LYS A 42 -18.37 28.79 -22.54
CA LYS A 42 -17.13 28.20 -22.02
C LYS A 42 -16.61 28.92 -20.79
N ALA A 43 -16.64 30.25 -20.78
CA ALA A 43 -16.23 31.04 -19.61
C ALA A 43 -17.13 30.77 -18.39
N LEU A 44 -18.46 30.73 -18.59
CA LEU A 44 -19.42 30.38 -17.54
C LEU A 44 -19.22 28.96 -17.02
N ALA A 45 -18.97 27.99 -17.90
CA ALA A 45 -18.69 26.61 -17.53
C ALA A 45 -17.36 26.49 -16.77
N TRP A 46 -16.32 27.22 -17.16
CA TRP A 46 -15.07 27.28 -16.43
C TRP A 46 -15.26 27.84 -15.01
N CYS A 47 -16.04 28.92 -14.87
CA CYS A 47 -16.43 29.45 -13.57
C CYS A 47 -17.26 28.43 -12.75
N ALA A 48 -18.16 27.68 -13.38
CA ALA A 48 -18.92 26.59 -12.73
C ALA A 48 -18.00 25.43 -12.29
N GLY A 49 -16.83 25.28 -12.91
CA GLY A 49 -15.80 24.31 -12.54
C GLY A 49 -15.29 24.48 -11.11
N TRP A 50 -15.27 25.71 -10.59
CA TRP A 50 -14.80 25.99 -9.23
C TRP A 50 -15.74 25.42 -8.15
N PRO A 51 -17.05 25.77 -8.10
CA PRO A 51 -17.97 25.22 -7.11
C PRO A 51 -18.22 23.72 -7.31
N THR A 52 -18.25 23.22 -8.55
CA THR A 52 -18.35 21.76 -8.79
C THR A 52 -17.08 21.02 -8.31
N GLY A 53 -15.91 21.60 -8.54
CA GLY A 53 -14.64 21.11 -8.01
C GLY A 53 -14.61 21.07 -6.48
N TRP A 54 -15.17 22.08 -5.82
CA TRP A 54 -15.34 22.09 -4.35
C TRP A 54 -16.22 20.94 -3.87
N ILE A 55 -17.41 20.74 -4.45
CA ILE A 55 -18.32 19.64 -4.11
C ILE A 55 -17.59 18.30 -4.25
N ALA A 56 -16.87 18.12 -5.36
CA ALA A 56 -16.10 16.91 -5.61
C ALA A 56 -14.95 16.72 -4.62
N ALA A 57 -14.26 17.79 -4.22
CA ALA A 57 -13.21 17.76 -3.23
C ALA A 57 -13.74 17.36 -1.84
N VAL A 58 -14.87 17.95 -1.40
CA VAL A 58 -15.54 17.59 -0.14
C VAL A 58 -15.95 16.12 -0.15
N ALA A 59 -16.58 15.66 -1.24
CA ALA A 59 -17.02 14.27 -1.37
C ALA A 59 -15.84 13.27 -1.31
N ARG A 60 -14.76 13.52 -2.07
CA ARG A 60 -13.56 12.66 -2.07
C ARG A 60 -12.85 12.66 -0.71
N THR A 61 -12.69 13.83 -0.10
CA THR A 61 -12.04 13.96 1.20
C THR A 61 -12.85 13.25 2.28
N GLY A 62 -14.18 13.42 2.29
CA GLY A 62 -15.06 12.73 3.22
C GLY A 62 -15.01 11.21 3.05
N ALA A 63 -15.04 10.73 1.80
CA ALA A 63 -14.99 9.30 1.49
C ALA A 63 -13.65 8.64 1.84
N ALA A 64 -12.55 9.39 1.79
CA ALA A 64 -11.21 8.91 2.13
C ALA A 64 -10.97 8.76 3.65
N LEU A 65 -11.88 9.25 4.51
CA LEU A 65 -11.70 9.16 5.96
C LEU A 65 -11.82 7.69 6.44
N PRO A 66 -10.93 7.21 7.32
CA PRO A 66 -10.91 5.80 7.74
C PRO A 66 -12.20 5.33 8.42
N GLY A 67 -12.90 6.25 9.10
CA GLY A 67 -14.18 6.02 9.75
C GLY A 67 -15.36 6.64 8.99
N ALA A 68 -15.25 6.88 7.68
CA ALA A 68 -16.30 7.54 6.89
C ALA A 68 -17.65 6.80 6.91
N GLY A 69 -17.64 5.49 7.16
CA GLY A 69 -18.87 4.71 7.31
C GLY A 69 -18.71 3.44 8.14
N VAL A 70 -19.86 2.93 8.59
CA VAL A 70 -19.97 1.72 9.40
C VAL A 70 -20.80 0.68 8.64
N ALA A 71 -20.40 -0.59 8.73
CA ALA A 71 -21.19 -1.68 8.18
C ALA A 71 -22.54 -1.76 8.92
N TRP A 72 -23.62 -1.89 8.16
CA TRP A 72 -24.98 -1.94 8.69
C TRP A 72 -25.74 -3.09 8.03
N PRO A 73 -26.65 -3.79 8.74
CA PRO A 73 -27.41 -4.88 8.11
C PRO A 73 -28.25 -4.39 6.92
N GLY A 74 -28.06 -5.00 5.75
CA GLY A 74 -28.79 -4.71 4.51
C GLY A 74 -30.17 -5.37 4.42
N SER A 75 -30.85 -5.56 5.56
CA SER A 75 -32.12 -6.28 5.68
C SER A 75 -33.23 -5.34 6.18
N TRP A 76 -34.50 -5.75 6.04
CA TRP A 76 -35.63 -4.99 6.59
C TRP A 76 -35.51 -4.71 8.11
N PRO A 77 -35.09 -5.67 8.95
CA PRO A 77 -34.75 -5.38 10.34
C PRO A 77 -33.65 -4.33 10.50
N GLY A 78 -32.64 -4.36 9.63
CA GLY A 78 -31.60 -3.33 9.59
C GLY A 78 -32.15 -1.94 9.29
N ALA A 79 -33.08 -1.82 8.34
CA ALA A 79 -33.74 -0.56 8.01
C ALA A 79 -34.56 -0.02 9.19
N LEU A 80 -35.33 -0.89 9.87
CA LEU A 80 -36.09 -0.52 11.06
C LEU A 80 -35.18 -0.09 12.22
N ALA A 81 -34.07 -0.80 12.43
CA ALA A 81 -33.08 -0.44 13.43
C ALA A 81 -32.46 0.93 13.13
N LEU A 82 -32.13 1.21 11.86
CA LEU A 82 -31.59 2.50 11.45
C LEU A 82 -32.59 3.64 11.67
N ALA A 83 -33.86 3.42 11.36
CA ALA A 83 -34.93 4.38 11.61
C ALA A 83 -35.07 4.67 13.12
N ALA A 84 -35.09 3.62 13.95
CA ALA A 84 -35.16 3.76 15.40
C ALA A 84 -33.96 4.55 15.97
N VAL A 85 -32.74 4.24 15.52
CA VAL A 85 -31.53 4.98 15.91
C VAL A 85 -31.60 6.44 15.47
N THR A 86 -32.07 6.71 14.25
CA THR A 86 -32.21 8.07 13.72
C THR A 86 -33.20 8.89 14.57
N VAL A 87 -34.37 8.33 14.90
CA VAL A 87 -35.36 8.97 15.77
C VAL A 87 -34.76 9.25 17.15
N ALA A 88 -34.06 8.28 17.74
CA ALA A 88 -33.41 8.45 19.03
C ALA A 88 -32.37 9.59 19.00
N VAL A 89 -31.52 9.63 17.96
CA VAL A 89 -30.52 10.69 17.76
C VAL A 89 -31.18 12.07 17.60
N VAL A 90 -32.27 12.19 16.85
CA VAL A 90 -32.99 13.47 16.67
C VAL A 90 -33.60 13.95 18.00
N LEU A 91 -34.26 13.05 18.75
CA LEU A 91 -34.87 13.39 20.03
C LEU A 91 -33.82 13.76 21.09
N ALA A 92 -32.73 12.99 21.15
CA ALA A 92 -31.60 13.27 22.04
C ALA A 92 -30.88 14.56 21.64
N GLY A 93 -30.66 14.80 20.35
CA GLY A 93 -29.99 15.98 19.81
C GLY A 93 -30.69 17.28 20.20
N ARG A 94 -32.03 17.31 20.21
CA ARG A 94 -32.79 18.50 20.67
C ARG A 94 -32.56 18.84 22.13
N ARG A 95 -32.34 17.84 22.99
CA ARG A 95 -32.00 18.04 24.41
C ARG A 95 -30.52 18.41 24.56
N LEU A 96 -29.65 17.76 23.80
CA LEU A 96 -28.21 17.95 23.89
C LEU A 96 -27.74 19.29 23.34
N ALA A 97 -28.42 19.83 22.33
CA ALA A 97 -28.17 21.16 21.79
C ALA A 97 -28.36 22.29 22.82
N ARG A 98 -29.12 22.03 23.91
CA ARG A 98 -29.27 22.96 25.03
C ARG A 98 -28.09 22.94 26.00
N HIS A 99 -27.18 21.96 25.86
CA HIS A 99 -25.99 21.80 26.69
C HIS A 99 -24.73 21.83 25.79
N PRO A 100 -24.11 23.00 25.60
CA PRO A 100 -23.04 23.18 24.62
C PRO A 100 -21.81 22.29 24.88
N TRP A 101 -21.53 21.98 26.15
CA TRP A 101 -20.43 21.11 26.54
C TRP A 101 -20.62 19.65 26.11
N TRP A 102 -21.82 19.10 26.25
CA TRP A 102 -22.15 17.75 25.75
C TRP A 102 -22.12 17.70 24.22
N SER A 103 -22.60 18.74 23.57
CA SER A 103 -22.55 18.86 22.11
C SER A 103 -21.10 18.89 21.61
N GLY A 104 -20.24 19.66 22.28
CA GLY A 104 -18.80 19.68 22.02
C GLY A 104 -18.14 18.32 22.24
N LEU A 105 -18.42 17.65 23.36
CA LEU A 105 -17.87 16.32 23.66
C LEU A 105 -18.27 15.28 22.61
N LEU A 106 -19.55 15.23 22.21
CA LEU A 106 -20.00 14.33 21.15
C LEU A 106 -19.37 14.67 19.80
N GLY A 107 -19.20 15.95 19.49
CA GLY A 107 -18.49 16.40 18.29
C GLY A 107 -17.05 15.89 18.25
N VAL A 108 -16.33 16.00 19.37
CA VAL A 108 -14.97 15.46 19.52
C VAL A 108 -14.95 13.94 19.40
N LEU A 109 -15.89 13.23 20.05
CA LEU A 109 -15.98 11.78 19.95
C LEU A 109 -16.26 11.32 18.51
N LEU A 110 -17.19 11.98 17.82
CA LEU A 110 -17.46 11.71 16.41
C LEU A 110 -16.22 11.96 15.55
N LEU A 111 -15.52 13.07 15.79
CA LEU A 111 -14.27 13.38 15.09
C LEU A 111 -13.22 12.28 15.32
N LEU A 112 -13.05 11.79 16.55
CA LEU A 112 -12.13 10.69 16.86
C LEU A 112 -12.53 9.38 16.17
N VAL A 113 -13.83 9.07 16.12
CA VAL A 113 -14.37 7.88 15.44
C VAL A 113 -14.18 7.94 13.92
N VAL A 114 -14.30 9.13 13.34
CA VAL A 114 -14.16 9.39 11.89
C VAL A 114 -12.70 9.41 11.47
N VAL A 115 -11.85 10.17 12.17
CA VAL A 115 -10.43 10.37 11.83
C VAL A 115 -9.57 9.17 12.21
N ARG A 116 -9.95 8.43 13.27
CA ARG A 116 -9.24 7.24 13.76
C ARG A 116 -7.72 7.45 13.88
N PRO A 117 -7.27 8.41 14.69
CA PRO A 117 -5.84 8.70 14.79
C PRO A 117 -5.08 7.46 15.26
N ALA A 118 -3.97 7.16 14.59
CA ALA A 118 -3.16 5.97 14.85
C ALA A 118 -2.84 5.68 16.33
N PRO A 119 -2.48 6.64 17.20
CA PRO A 119 -2.24 6.33 18.61
C PRO A 119 -3.51 5.85 19.33
N LEU A 120 -4.67 6.44 19.03
CA LEU A 120 -5.94 6.05 19.64
C LEU A 120 -6.40 4.67 19.16
N THR A 121 -6.32 4.42 17.85
CA THR A 121 -6.72 3.11 17.30
C THR A 121 -5.86 2.00 17.87
N ARG A 122 -4.54 2.19 17.95
CA ARG A 122 -3.63 1.20 18.54
C ARG A 122 -3.99 0.87 19.99
N VAL A 123 -4.33 1.88 20.81
CA VAL A 123 -4.73 1.65 22.21
C VAL A 123 -6.07 0.91 22.31
N ILE A 124 -7.05 1.26 21.46
CA ILE A 124 -8.39 0.66 21.52
C ILE A 124 -8.41 -0.76 20.95
N THR A 125 -7.73 -1.00 19.83
CA THR A 125 -7.80 -2.29 19.11
C THR A 125 -6.68 -3.25 19.52
N GLY A 126 -5.62 -2.76 20.15
CA GLY A 126 -4.41 -3.55 20.40
C GLY A 126 -3.61 -3.86 19.13
N TRP A 127 -3.88 -3.18 18.02
CA TRP A 127 -3.12 -3.32 16.77
C TRP A 127 -1.80 -2.52 16.84
N PRO A 128 -0.70 -2.99 16.22
CA PRO A 128 -0.49 -4.39 15.84
C PRO A 128 -0.37 -5.27 17.10
N PRO A 129 -0.80 -6.54 17.04
CA PRO A 129 -0.81 -7.41 18.20
C PRO A 129 0.61 -7.60 18.75
N PRO A 130 0.77 -7.79 20.08
CA PRO A 130 2.08 -8.05 20.67
C PRO A 130 2.78 -9.22 19.98
N GLY A 131 4.06 -9.05 19.62
CA GLY A 131 4.86 -10.10 19.00
C GLY A 131 4.58 -10.36 17.51
N TRP A 132 3.84 -9.48 16.81
CA TRP A 132 3.73 -9.53 15.35
C TRP A 132 5.11 -9.56 14.69
N ARG A 133 5.22 -10.25 13.55
CA ARG A 133 6.49 -10.52 12.86
C ARG A 133 6.58 -9.86 11.49
N PHE A 134 5.45 -9.84 10.79
CA PHE A 134 5.30 -9.37 9.42
C PHE A 134 3.93 -8.71 9.26
N ALA A 135 3.84 -7.69 8.41
CA ALA A 135 2.60 -7.11 7.95
C ALA A 135 2.71 -6.76 6.46
N MET A 136 1.65 -7.08 5.70
CA MET A 136 1.48 -6.59 4.33
C MET A 136 0.63 -5.33 4.38
N CYS A 137 1.13 -4.24 3.83
CA CYS A 137 0.41 -2.97 3.75
C CYS A 137 -0.57 -2.98 2.59
N ASP A 138 -1.79 -2.50 2.83
CA ASP A 138 -2.75 -2.23 1.77
C ASP A 138 -2.38 -0.92 1.06
N VAL A 139 -1.66 -1.05 -0.06
CA VAL A 139 -1.18 0.06 -0.90
C VAL A 139 -1.83 0.08 -2.28
N GLY A 140 -2.92 -0.67 -2.47
CA GLY A 140 -3.62 -0.76 -3.75
C GLY A 140 -3.00 -1.80 -4.68
N GLN A 141 -2.59 -1.39 -5.88
CA GLN A 141 -1.89 -2.24 -6.85
C GLN A 141 -0.40 -1.97 -6.75
N GLY A 142 0.34 -2.88 -6.11
CA GLY A 142 1.74 -2.70 -5.75
C GLY A 142 2.08 -3.41 -4.45
N ASP A 143 3.31 -3.23 -3.98
CA ASP A 143 3.81 -3.93 -2.81
C ASP A 143 4.38 -3.02 -1.74
N ALA A 144 4.06 -3.35 -0.49
CA ALA A 144 4.73 -2.82 0.69
C ALA A 144 4.58 -3.82 1.84
N THR A 145 5.72 -4.30 2.33
CA THR A 145 5.83 -5.28 3.40
C THR A 145 6.62 -4.67 4.55
N VAL A 146 6.27 -5.03 5.78
CA VAL A 146 6.98 -4.59 6.99
C VAL A 146 7.35 -5.79 7.85
N LEU A 147 8.63 -5.90 8.20
CA LEU A 147 9.18 -6.90 9.10
C LEU A 147 9.49 -6.26 10.45
N ALA A 148 8.88 -6.76 11.52
CA ALA A 148 9.03 -6.20 12.86
C ALA A 148 10.42 -6.45 13.43
N THR A 149 11.23 -5.41 13.62
CA THR A 149 12.60 -5.53 14.18
C THR A 149 12.71 -5.10 15.65
N GLY A 150 11.64 -4.54 16.20
CA GLY A 150 11.55 -4.11 17.59
C GLY A 150 10.43 -3.10 17.81
N ALA A 151 10.33 -2.56 19.01
CA ALA A 151 9.33 -1.55 19.32
C ALA A 151 9.49 -0.31 18.41
N GLY A 152 8.47 -0.04 17.60
CA GLY A 152 8.44 1.09 16.66
C GLY A 152 9.51 1.05 15.57
N ALA A 153 10.11 -0.11 15.30
CA ALA A 153 11.12 -0.30 14.28
C ALA A 153 10.78 -1.48 13.36
N GLY A 154 11.03 -1.32 12.06
CA GLY A 154 10.77 -2.38 11.08
C GLY A 154 11.61 -2.22 9.83
N VAL A 155 12.00 -3.35 9.22
CA VAL A 155 12.53 -3.36 7.86
C VAL A 155 11.35 -3.27 6.91
N VAL A 156 11.39 -2.36 5.96
CA VAL A 156 10.33 -2.17 4.97
C VAL A 156 10.82 -2.75 3.65
N VAL A 157 9.99 -3.50 2.94
CA VAL A 157 10.27 -4.06 1.62
C VAL A 157 9.20 -3.51 0.67
N ASP A 158 9.64 -2.71 -0.30
CA ASP A 158 8.83 -1.88 -1.20
C ASP A 158 7.97 -0.83 -0.48
N ALA A 159 7.49 0.15 -1.25
CA ALA A 159 6.79 1.33 -0.76
C ALA A 159 5.41 1.56 -1.40
N GLY A 160 4.99 0.72 -2.35
CA GLY A 160 3.73 0.88 -3.06
C GLY A 160 3.73 2.06 -4.06
N PRO A 161 2.60 2.28 -4.75
CA PRO A 161 2.41 3.41 -5.66
C PRO A 161 2.06 4.74 -4.95
N ASP A 162 1.50 4.69 -3.75
CA ASP A 162 0.89 5.85 -3.07
C ASP A 162 1.60 6.17 -1.73
N PRO A 163 2.24 7.35 -1.62
CA PRO A 163 2.88 7.80 -0.38
C PRO A 163 1.97 7.86 0.85
N ASP A 164 0.69 8.16 0.68
CA ASP A 164 -0.25 8.33 1.79
C ASP A 164 -0.73 6.98 2.32
N LEU A 165 -0.89 5.98 1.44
CA LEU A 165 -1.27 4.62 1.84
C LEU A 165 -0.16 3.93 2.65
N VAL A 166 1.09 3.97 2.16
CA VAL A 166 2.21 3.36 2.89
C VAL A 166 2.51 4.08 4.20
N ASP A 167 2.43 5.42 4.23
CA ASP A 167 2.56 6.17 5.47
C ASP A 167 1.45 5.81 6.47
N HIS A 168 0.20 5.69 6.00
CA HIS A 168 -0.92 5.27 6.83
C HIS A 168 -0.67 3.89 7.45
N CYS A 169 -0.29 2.89 6.64
CA CYS A 169 0.03 1.55 7.12
C CYS A 169 1.12 1.59 8.20
N LEU A 170 2.24 2.24 7.90
CA LEU A 170 3.36 2.27 8.80
C LEU A 170 3.07 3.08 10.08
N ARG A 171 2.16 4.08 10.04
CA ARG A 171 1.66 4.79 11.23
C ARG A 171 0.77 3.90 12.08
N GLN A 172 -0.11 3.10 11.46
CA GLN A 172 -0.93 2.12 12.16
C GLN A 172 -0.07 1.05 12.85
N LEU A 173 1.03 0.63 12.22
CA LEU A 173 2.02 -0.28 12.82
C LEU A 173 2.91 0.41 13.88
N GLY A 174 2.87 1.74 13.98
CA GLY A 174 3.67 2.49 14.93
C GLY A 174 5.16 2.57 14.60
N ILE A 175 5.53 2.33 13.34
CA ILE A 175 6.91 2.41 12.88
C ILE A 175 7.36 3.86 12.89
N THR A 176 8.52 4.14 13.46
CA THR A 176 9.20 5.44 13.49
C THR A 176 10.65 5.34 13.03
N ARG A 177 11.21 4.12 13.08
CA ARG A 177 12.57 3.80 12.63
C ARG A 177 12.51 2.72 11.56
N VAL A 178 13.19 2.95 10.45
CA VAL A 178 13.36 1.99 9.35
C VAL A 178 14.85 1.70 9.22
N PRO A 179 15.36 0.63 9.86
CA PRO A 179 16.78 0.29 9.81
C PRO A 179 17.25 -0.04 8.38
N LEU A 180 16.35 -0.59 7.56
CA LEU A 180 16.57 -0.81 6.14
C LEU A 180 15.24 -0.68 5.40
N LEU A 181 15.24 0.05 4.29
CA LEU A 181 14.21 0.00 3.27
C LEU A 181 14.77 -0.74 2.06
N VAL A 182 14.16 -1.85 1.67
CA VAL A 182 14.55 -2.60 0.48
C VAL A 182 13.59 -2.25 -0.64
N LEU A 183 14.08 -1.80 -1.79
CA LEU A 183 13.29 -1.60 -3.00
C LEU A 183 13.67 -2.68 -3.99
N THR A 184 12.72 -3.59 -4.25
CA THR A 184 12.99 -4.83 -4.99
C THR A 184 13.36 -4.54 -6.44
N HIS A 185 12.67 -3.62 -7.09
CA HIS A 185 12.95 -3.07 -8.42
C HIS A 185 12.31 -1.68 -8.55
N PHE A 186 12.52 -0.98 -9.68
CA PHE A 186 12.14 0.43 -9.81
C PHE A 186 10.78 0.70 -10.47
N HIS A 187 9.86 -0.28 -10.54
CA HIS A 187 8.51 0.06 -10.99
C HIS A 187 7.78 0.95 -9.98
N ALA A 188 6.89 1.80 -10.50
CA ALA A 188 6.24 2.86 -9.72
C ALA A 188 5.39 2.29 -8.58
N ASP A 189 4.77 1.13 -8.78
CA ASP A 189 4.00 0.38 -7.79
C ASP A 189 4.86 -0.25 -6.67
N HIS A 190 6.19 -0.14 -6.75
CA HIS A 190 7.12 -0.52 -5.69
C HIS A 190 7.85 0.69 -5.08
N VAL A 191 8.10 1.77 -5.84
CA VAL A 191 8.97 2.87 -5.37
C VAL A 191 8.28 4.23 -5.23
N ALA A 192 7.16 4.49 -5.91
CA ALA A 192 6.58 5.84 -5.95
C ALA A 192 6.07 6.31 -4.56
N GLY A 193 5.72 5.37 -3.68
CA GLY A 193 5.34 5.62 -2.30
C GLY A 193 6.49 5.96 -1.35
N LEU A 194 7.75 5.94 -1.81
CA LEU A 194 8.95 6.24 -0.99
C LEU A 194 8.82 7.49 -0.11
N PRO A 195 8.28 8.64 -0.58
CA PRO A 195 8.09 9.83 0.27
C PRO A 195 7.24 9.56 1.52
N GLY A 196 6.32 8.60 1.47
CA GLY A 196 5.51 8.16 2.60
C GLY A 196 6.30 7.39 3.65
N VAL A 197 7.21 6.51 3.21
CA VAL A 197 8.14 5.78 4.10
C VAL A 197 9.14 6.72 4.76
N LEU A 198 9.51 7.82 4.11
CA LEU A 198 10.43 8.83 4.63
C LEU A 198 9.76 9.85 5.56
N ARG A 199 8.43 9.96 5.53
CA ARG A 199 7.67 11.00 6.23
C ARG A 199 7.67 10.78 7.74
N GLY A 200 8.38 11.65 8.47
CA GLY A 200 8.40 11.63 9.93
C GLY A 200 9.08 10.41 10.54
N ARG A 201 9.91 9.70 9.78
CA ARG A 201 10.63 8.49 10.20
C ARG A 201 12.12 8.63 9.94
N SER A 202 12.94 7.98 10.77
CA SER A 202 14.37 7.84 10.49
C SER A 202 14.63 6.60 9.66
N VAL A 203 15.18 6.76 8.47
CA VAL A 203 15.57 5.64 7.58
C VAL A 203 17.08 5.58 7.53
N ALA A 204 17.67 4.45 7.93
CA ALA A 204 19.12 4.34 8.08
C ALA A 204 19.85 4.00 6.77
N ALA A 205 19.23 3.20 5.90
CA ALA A 205 19.75 2.86 4.58
C ALA A 205 18.61 2.46 3.64
N ILE A 206 18.85 2.62 2.34
CA ILE A 206 18.02 2.04 1.28
C ILE A 206 18.87 1.01 0.55
N GLU A 207 18.33 -0.18 0.34
CA GLU A 207 18.96 -1.22 -0.46
C GLU A 207 18.10 -1.49 -1.69
N THR A 208 18.71 -1.47 -2.87
CA THR A 208 18.01 -1.62 -4.15
C THR A 208 18.58 -2.78 -4.95
N THR A 209 17.87 -3.17 -6.01
CA THR A 209 18.49 -3.91 -7.10
C THR A 209 19.57 -3.08 -7.82
N GLY A 210 20.42 -3.75 -8.60
CA GLY A 210 21.42 -3.12 -9.46
C GLY A 210 20.91 -2.71 -10.85
N PHE A 211 19.70 -3.12 -11.25
CA PHE A 211 19.10 -2.82 -12.55
C PHE A 211 18.32 -1.52 -12.45
N GLU A 212 18.87 -0.42 -12.96
CA GLU A 212 18.32 0.93 -12.76
C GLU A 212 17.26 1.29 -13.82
N GLU A 213 16.31 0.39 -14.04
CA GLU A 213 15.17 0.61 -14.93
C GLU A 213 13.82 0.44 -14.21
N PRO A 214 12.81 1.28 -14.51
CA PRO A 214 12.88 2.48 -15.35
C PRO A 214 13.79 3.58 -14.77
N ALA A 215 14.57 4.24 -15.64
CA ALA A 215 15.62 5.18 -15.23
C ALA A 215 15.08 6.42 -14.50
N ASP A 216 13.88 6.89 -14.83
CA ASP A 216 13.21 8.01 -14.17
C ASP A 216 12.86 7.69 -12.71
N GLN A 217 12.42 6.45 -12.45
CA GLN A 217 12.10 5.95 -11.11
C GLN A 217 13.35 5.67 -10.29
N ALA A 218 14.39 5.09 -10.89
CA ALA A 218 15.70 4.94 -10.24
C ALA A 218 16.30 6.31 -9.87
N ALA A 219 16.21 7.29 -10.77
CA ALA A 219 16.63 8.65 -10.49
C ALA A 219 15.76 9.32 -9.41
N PHE A 220 14.46 9.04 -9.37
CA PHE A 220 13.57 9.50 -8.30
C PHE A 220 14.00 8.98 -6.93
N VAL A 221 14.27 7.68 -6.80
CA VAL A 221 14.78 7.08 -5.55
C VAL A 221 16.09 7.74 -5.12
N ARG A 222 17.06 7.91 -6.04
CA ARG A 222 18.33 8.57 -5.73
C ARG A 222 18.13 10.00 -5.24
N ARG A 223 17.23 10.78 -5.87
CA ARG A 223 16.94 12.16 -5.43
C ARG A 223 16.34 12.20 -4.03
N GLU A 224 15.36 11.34 -3.73
CA GLU A 224 14.73 11.28 -2.41
C GLU A 224 15.72 10.86 -1.32
N ALA A 225 16.59 9.89 -1.62
CA ALA A 225 17.65 9.41 -0.73
C ALA A 225 18.71 10.49 -0.48
N ALA A 226 19.22 11.12 -1.54
CA ALA A 226 20.23 12.18 -1.47
C ALA A 226 19.73 13.41 -0.70
N ALA A 227 18.47 13.83 -0.94
CA ALA A 227 17.85 14.94 -0.22
C ALA A 227 17.82 14.74 1.30
N ARG A 228 17.87 13.49 1.77
CA ARG A 228 17.85 13.12 3.20
C ARG A 228 19.14 12.47 3.69
N HIS A 229 20.20 12.46 2.87
CA HIS A 229 21.50 11.87 3.17
C HIS A 229 21.42 10.39 3.59
N ILE A 230 20.52 9.63 2.94
CA ILE A 230 20.34 8.20 3.21
C ILE A 230 21.26 7.42 2.26
N PRO A 231 22.16 6.56 2.77
CA PRO A 231 23.00 5.73 1.92
C PRO A 231 22.17 4.74 1.12
N VAL A 232 22.54 4.55 -0.15
CA VAL A 232 21.93 3.57 -1.06
C VAL A 232 22.95 2.46 -1.35
N THR A 233 22.58 1.21 -1.07
CA THR A 233 23.39 0.01 -1.33
C THR A 233 22.68 -0.92 -2.31
N ARG A 234 23.41 -1.91 -2.86
CA ARG A 234 22.86 -2.91 -3.77
C ARG A 234 22.73 -4.26 -3.08
N ALA A 235 21.58 -4.89 -3.23
CA ALA A 235 21.36 -6.26 -2.78
C ALA A 235 21.98 -7.24 -3.79
N VAL A 236 22.67 -8.27 -3.29
CA VAL A 236 23.29 -9.31 -4.11
C VAL A 236 23.04 -10.67 -3.45
N ALA A 237 22.74 -11.69 -4.26
CA ALA A 237 22.51 -13.05 -3.77
C ALA A 237 23.68 -13.55 -2.91
N GLY A 238 23.33 -14.28 -1.85
CA GLY A 238 24.27 -14.77 -0.83
C GLY A 238 24.51 -13.79 0.31
N GLU A 239 24.14 -12.52 0.16
CA GLU A 239 24.21 -11.55 1.23
C GLU A 239 23.30 -11.94 2.41
N GLU A 240 23.85 -11.90 3.62
CA GLU A 240 23.08 -12.06 4.85
C GLU A 240 23.11 -10.80 5.71
N ARG A 241 21.96 -10.50 6.30
CA ARG A 241 21.77 -9.35 7.17
C ARG A 241 20.91 -9.74 8.37
N ARG A 242 21.05 -8.99 9.45
CA ARG A 242 20.25 -9.15 10.66
C ARG A 242 19.99 -7.80 11.31
N THR A 243 18.75 -7.59 11.72
CA THR A 243 18.34 -6.44 12.53
C THR A 243 17.38 -6.92 13.63
N GLY A 244 17.84 -6.85 14.88
CA GLY A 244 17.08 -7.33 16.03
C GLY A 244 16.73 -8.83 15.90
N PRO A 245 15.44 -9.22 16.03
CA PRO A 245 14.98 -10.59 15.92
C PRO A 245 14.79 -11.07 14.47
N VAL A 246 15.03 -10.22 13.47
CA VAL A 246 14.85 -10.53 12.04
C VAL A 246 16.20 -10.72 11.39
N SER A 247 16.37 -11.81 10.66
CA SER A 247 17.50 -12.02 9.74
C SER A 247 16.97 -12.34 8.35
N TRP A 248 17.67 -11.94 7.31
CA TRP A 248 17.33 -12.30 5.95
C TRP A 248 18.58 -12.63 5.14
N ARG A 249 18.38 -13.48 4.13
CA ARG A 249 19.36 -13.75 3.08
C ARG A 249 18.78 -13.28 1.76
N VAL A 250 19.55 -12.50 1.01
CA VAL A 250 19.23 -12.16 -0.38
C VAL A 250 19.48 -13.40 -1.23
N LEU A 251 18.46 -13.80 -2.00
CA LEU A 251 18.50 -14.97 -2.88
C LEU A 251 18.72 -14.59 -4.35
N TRP A 252 18.35 -13.37 -4.73
CA TRP A 252 18.41 -12.85 -6.09
C TRP A 252 18.55 -11.32 -6.03
N PRO A 253 19.24 -10.64 -6.98
CA PRO A 253 19.93 -11.17 -8.16
C PRO A 253 21.33 -11.73 -7.89
N PRO A 254 21.84 -12.67 -8.71
CA PRO A 254 23.17 -13.24 -8.53
C PRO A 254 24.29 -12.22 -8.83
N PRO A 255 25.48 -12.40 -8.25
CA PRO A 255 26.63 -11.54 -8.56
C PRO A 255 26.93 -11.53 -10.06
N GLY A 256 27.12 -10.34 -10.64
CA GLY A 256 27.46 -10.19 -12.06
C GLY A 256 26.28 -10.29 -13.04
N ALA A 257 25.03 -10.44 -12.56
CA ALA A 257 23.82 -10.38 -13.39
C ALA A 257 23.55 -8.99 -14.01
N MET A 258 24.27 -7.97 -13.55
CA MET A 258 23.98 -6.57 -13.81
C MET A 258 25.12 -5.92 -14.58
N PRO A 259 24.84 -5.23 -15.70
CA PRO A 259 25.84 -4.36 -16.30
C PRO A 259 26.22 -3.24 -15.30
N PRO A 260 27.49 -2.80 -15.27
CA PRO A 260 27.86 -1.67 -14.45
C PRO A 260 27.02 -0.44 -14.83
N SER A 261 26.37 0.17 -13.86
CA SER A 261 25.59 1.41 -14.01
C SER A 261 26.45 2.63 -14.39
N ASP A 262 27.76 2.52 -14.23
CA ASP A 262 28.76 3.54 -14.57
C ASP A 262 29.83 2.90 -15.47
N PRO A 263 30.08 3.42 -16.68
CA PRO A 263 31.17 2.94 -17.53
C PRO A 263 32.56 3.20 -16.93
N GLU A 264 32.66 4.02 -15.87
CA GLU A 264 33.89 4.34 -15.14
C GLU A 264 34.03 3.61 -13.79
N ALA A 265 33.03 2.84 -13.35
CA ALA A 265 33.14 2.09 -12.10
C ALA A 265 34.15 0.93 -12.24
N PRO A 266 35.04 0.71 -11.26
CA PRO A 266 36.02 -0.37 -11.33
C PRO A 266 35.31 -1.71 -11.46
N ALA A 267 35.67 -2.48 -12.48
CA ALA A 267 35.18 -3.84 -12.70
C ALA A 267 35.40 -4.68 -11.44
N TRP A 268 34.36 -5.39 -11.02
CA TRP A 268 34.42 -6.28 -9.86
C TRP A 268 35.53 -7.33 -10.07
N PRO A 269 36.45 -7.53 -9.11
CA PRO A 269 37.56 -8.46 -9.31
C PRO A 269 37.08 -9.87 -9.03
N GLY A 270 36.55 -10.55 -10.04
CA GLY A 270 36.18 -11.95 -9.91
C GLY A 270 35.75 -12.57 -11.24
N PRO A 271 35.99 -13.89 -11.45
CA PRO A 271 35.49 -14.57 -12.63
C PRO A 271 33.95 -14.57 -12.62
N VAL A 272 33.36 -14.04 -13.69
CA VAL A 272 31.91 -14.08 -13.92
C VAL A 272 31.51 -15.54 -14.18
N PRO A 273 30.66 -16.19 -13.36
CA PRO A 273 30.18 -17.52 -13.66
C PRO A 273 29.36 -17.51 -14.96
N ALA A 274 29.36 -18.64 -15.68
CA ALA A 274 28.69 -18.89 -16.96
C ALA A 274 27.24 -18.34 -17.04
N PRO A 275 26.73 -18.09 -18.26
CA PRO A 275 25.96 -16.89 -18.61
C PRO A 275 24.81 -16.67 -17.63
N VAL A 276 25.00 -15.73 -16.71
CA VAL A 276 23.90 -15.16 -15.95
C VAL A 276 23.06 -14.38 -16.96
N PRO A 277 21.77 -14.71 -17.16
CA PRO A 277 20.92 -13.91 -18.02
C PRO A 277 20.91 -12.49 -17.45
N VAL A 278 21.35 -11.52 -18.26
CA VAL A 278 21.15 -10.11 -17.91
C VAL A 278 19.64 -9.90 -17.94
N PRO A 279 19.01 -9.41 -16.86
CA PRO A 279 17.58 -9.13 -16.87
C PRO A 279 17.28 -8.16 -18.02
N GLU A 280 16.41 -8.57 -18.95
CA GLU A 280 15.87 -7.66 -19.98
C GLU A 280 14.64 -6.91 -19.45
N ASP A 281 14.01 -7.44 -18.39
CA ASP A 281 12.85 -6.88 -17.73
C ASP A 281 13.22 -6.47 -16.28
N PRO A 282 12.82 -5.27 -15.81
CA PRO A 282 13.01 -4.84 -14.42
C PRO A 282 12.46 -5.81 -13.37
N ASN A 283 11.41 -6.55 -13.69
CA ASN A 283 10.79 -7.55 -12.81
C ASN A 283 11.77 -8.68 -12.48
N ASP A 284 12.51 -9.17 -13.48
CA ASP A 284 13.50 -10.23 -13.34
C ASP A 284 14.77 -9.77 -12.60
N ALA A 285 14.91 -8.47 -12.35
CA ALA A 285 15.93 -7.90 -11.48
C ALA A 285 15.47 -7.76 -10.01
N SER A 286 14.25 -8.19 -9.66
CA SER A 286 13.69 -8.04 -8.31
C SER A 286 14.57 -8.64 -7.22
N VAL A 287 14.81 -7.89 -6.14
CA VAL A 287 15.48 -8.45 -4.95
C VAL A 287 14.58 -9.49 -4.28
N ALA A 288 14.94 -10.77 -4.40
CA ALA A 288 14.27 -11.85 -3.68
C ALA A 288 15.01 -12.16 -2.37
N MET A 289 14.28 -12.44 -1.30
CA MET A 289 14.87 -12.70 0.01
C MET A 289 14.13 -13.73 0.83
N LEU A 290 14.90 -14.53 1.56
CA LEU A 290 14.41 -15.43 2.60
C LEU A 290 14.58 -14.76 3.96
N VAL A 291 13.47 -14.46 4.60
CA VAL A 291 13.40 -13.81 5.91
C VAL A 291 13.12 -14.86 6.99
N ARG A 292 13.81 -14.74 8.12
CA ARG A 292 13.57 -15.51 9.34
C ARG A 292 13.21 -14.56 10.48
N SER A 293 12.05 -14.76 11.11
CA SER A 293 11.58 -13.93 12.22
C SER A 293 10.72 -14.73 13.19
N GLY A 294 11.20 -14.91 14.43
CA GLY A 294 10.43 -15.57 15.49
C GLY A 294 9.98 -17.00 15.16
N GLY A 295 10.80 -17.76 14.44
CA GLY A 295 10.48 -19.12 13.98
C GLY A 295 9.81 -19.21 12.62
N LEU A 296 9.28 -18.09 12.09
CA LEU A 296 8.71 -18.04 10.74
C LEU A 296 9.78 -17.86 9.67
N ARG A 297 9.61 -18.56 8.55
CA ARG A 297 10.38 -18.42 7.31
C ARG A 297 9.50 -17.85 6.22
N LEU A 298 9.81 -16.62 5.79
CA LEU A 298 9.07 -15.90 4.77
C LEU A 298 9.90 -15.75 3.51
N LEU A 299 9.33 -16.12 2.36
CA LEU A 299 9.93 -15.91 1.05
C LEU A 299 9.28 -14.70 0.39
N LEU A 300 10.07 -13.67 0.10
CA LEU A 300 9.65 -12.48 -0.63
C LEU A 300 10.32 -12.48 -2.00
N LEU A 301 9.52 -12.55 -3.07
CA LEU A 301 10.04 -12.72 -4.43
C LEU A 301 10.07 -11.42 -5.26
N GLY A 302 9.63 -10.29 -4.70
CA GLY A 302 9.36 -9.10 -5.53
C GLY A 302 8.42 -9.46 -6.68
N ASP A 303 8.78 -9.07 -7.89
CA ASP A 303 8.03 -9.34 -9.12
C ASP A 303 8.72 -10.30 -10.07
N LEU A 304 9.66 -11.13 -9.57
CA LEU A 304 10.37 -12.12 -10.40
C LEU A 304 9.41 -12.89 -11.30
N GLU A 305 9.69 -12.93 -12.60
CA GLU A 305 8.89 -13.65 -13.57
C GLU A 305 9.32 -15.12 -13.65
N PRO A 306 8.56 -16.00 -14.34
CA PRO A 306 8.90 -17.43 -14.43
C PRO A 306 10.35 -17.74 -14.84
N PRO A 307 11.00 -17.01 -15.78
CA PRO A 307 12.40 -17.24 -16.12
C PRO A 307 13.35 -17.05 -14.93
N ALA A 308 13.27 -15.92 -14.22
CA ALA A 308 14.12 -15.68 -13.07
C ALA A 308 13.78 -16.57 -11.87
N GLN A 309 12.51 -16.93 -11.67
CA GLN A 309 12.12 -17.93 -10.67
C GLN A 309 12.74 -19.30 -10.96
N GLN A 310 12.76 -19.74 -12.23
CA GLN A 310 13.42 -20.98 -12.63
C GLN A 310 14.94 -20.91 -12.45
N ALA A 311 15.55 -19.77 -12.75
CA ALA A 311 16.98 -19.55 -12.51
C ALA A 311 17.31 -19.62 -11.00
N LEU A 312 16.48 -19.00 -10.15
CA LEU A 312 16.61 -19.07 -8.70
C LEU A 312 16.52 -20.51 -8.17
N VAL A 313 15.60 -21.33 -8.67
CA VAL A 313 15.50 -22.75 -8.25
C VAL A 313 16.71 -23.59 -8.69
N ARG A 314 17.43 -23.16 -9.73
CA ARG A 314 18.67 -23.82 -10.19
C ARG A 314 19.94 -23.24 -9.54
N SER A 315 19.80 -22.16 -8.77
CA SER A 315 20.92 -21.48 -8.12
C SER A 315 21.35 -22.20 -6.83
N PRO A 316 22.58 -21.94 -6.33
CA PRO A 316 23.01 -22.41 -5.01
C PRO A 316 22.05 -22.05 -3.87
N GLU A 317 21.32 -20.94 -4.00
CA GLU A 317 20.35 -20.42 -3.03
C GLU A 317 19.08 -21.28 -2.94
N ALA A 318 18.82 -22.16 -3.93
CA ALA A 318 17.65 -23.03 -3.94
C ALA A 318 17.57 -23.96 -2.71
N ALA A 319 18.71 -24.34 -2.13
CA ALA A 319 18.77 -25.14 -0.91
C ALA A 319 18.08 -24.45 0.29
N GLU A 320 18.01 -23.12 0.29
CA GLU A 320 17.38 -22.33 1.34
C GLU A 320 15.85 -22.25 1.21
N LEU A 321 15.28 -22.63 0.05
CA LEU A 321 13.85 -22.55 -0.24
C LEU A 321 13.04 -23.65 0.46
N ALA A 322 13.67 -24.72 0.95
CA ALA A 322 12.98 -25.81 1.63
C ALA A 322 12.42 -25.38 2.99
N GLY A 323 11.13 -25.61 3.27
CA GLY A 323 10.51 -25.31 4.56
C GLY A 323 10.19 -23.83 4.78
N VAL A 324 9.76 -23.13 3.72
CA VAL A 324 9.15 -21.80 3.81
C VAL A 324 7.74 -21.93 4.37
N ASP A 325 7.39 -21.11 5.37
CA ASP A 325 6.06 -21.09 6.00
C ASP A 325 5.11 -20.15 5.26
N VAL A 326 5.64 -19.02 4.78
CA VAL A 326 4.87 -17.97 4.10
C VAL A 326 5.60 -17.55 2.83
N MET A 327 4.93 -17.59 1.69
CA MET A 327 5.47 -17.08 0.44
C MET A 327 4.61 -15.91 -0.03
N LYS A 328 5.22 -14.73 -0.16
CA LYS A 328 4.61 -13.65 -0.93
C LYS A 328 4.74 -14.02 -2.41
N VAL A 329 3.59 -14.18 -3.06
CA VAL A 329 3.52 -14.47 -4.48
C VAL A 329 4.15 -13.33 -5.28
N ALA A 330 4.88 -13.66 -6.34
CA ALA A 330 5.51 -12.68 -7.22
C ALA A 330 4.47 -11.94 -8.07
N HIS A 331 4.79 -10.71 -8.48
CA HIS A 331 4.07 -9.96 -9.52
C HIS A 331 2.57 -9.87 -9.23
N HIS A 332 2.24 -9.52 -7.98
CA HIS A 332 0.87 -9.32 -7.50
C HIS A 332 -0.07 -10.52 -7.68
N GLY A 333 0.47 -11.73 -7.86
CA GLY A 333 -0.34 -12.92 -8.14
C GLY A 333 -0.86 -13.00 -9.57
N SER A 334 -0.17 -12.37 -10.53
CA SER A 334 -0.44 -12.52 -11.96
C SER A 334 -0.38 -13.99 -12.39
N ALA A 335 -1.01 -14.32 -13.52
CA ALA A 335 -1.12 -15.70 -14.01
C ALA A 335 0.23 -16.40 -14.31
N LEU A 336 1.34 -15.64 -14.26
CA LEU A 336 2.72 -16.06 -14.50
C LEU A 336 3.35 -16.70 -13.24
N LEU A 337 2.63 -17.67 -12.68
CA LEU A 337 3.04 -18.41 -11.48
C LEU A 337 3.73 -19.72 -11.84
N PHE A 338 4.67 -20.14 -10.98
CA PHE A 338 5.24 -21.50 -10.89
C PHE A 338 4.34 -22.60 -11.51
N GLU A 339 4.71 -23.08 -12.70
CA GLU A 339 3.96 -24.15 -13.38
C GLU A 339 4.04 -25.50 -12.63
N ASN A 340 4.99 -25.63 -11.71
CA ASN A 340 5.19 -26.85 -10.90
C ASN A 340 4.38 -26.90 -9.58
N ALA A 341 3.77 -25.79 -9.12
CA ALA A 341 2.95 -25.82 -7.90
C ALA A 341 1.51 -26.34 -8.14
N LYS A 342 1.04 -26.34 -9.40
CA LYS A 342 -0.25 -26.94 -9.77
C LYS A 342 -0.21 -28.47 -9.91
N ALA A 343 0.98 -29.07 -9.96
CA ALA A 343 1.15 -30.49 -10.30
C ALA A 343 1.13 -31.45 -9.09
N ASP A 344 1.13 -30.97 -7.84
CA ASP A 344 1.08 -31.85 -6.65
C ASP A 344 -0.30 -31.88 -5.96
N GLY A 345 -1.31 -31.26 -6.58
CA GLY A 345 -2.70 -31.53 -6.26
C GLY A 345 -3.13 -32.86 -6.90
N ARG A 346 -2.77 -33.98 -6.26
CA ARG A 346 -3.25 -35.32 -6.66
C ARG A 346 -4.76 -35.31 -6.90
N GLU A 347 -5.15 -35.39 -8.17
CA GLU A 347 -6.47 -35.84 -8.60
C GLU A 347 -6.69 -37.27 -8.06
N GLY A 348 -7.36 -37.38 -6.93
CA GLY A 348 -7.99 -38.61 -6.48
C GLY A 348 -9.29 -38.86 -7.24
N LYS A 349 -9.21 -39.13 -8.55
CA LYS A 349 -10.32 -39.77 -9.28
C LYS A 349 -10.31 -41.26 -8.92
N HIS A 350 -11.11 -41.65 -7.95
CA HIS A 350 -11.63 -43.02 -7.87
C HIS A 350 -13.14 -42.97 -7.99
N GLY A 351 -13.61 -43.11 -9.23
CA GLY A 351 -14.91 -43.70 -9.48
C GLY A 351 -14.76 -45.21 -9.38
N LEU A 352 -15.56 -45.83 -8.52
CA LEU A 352 -15.97 -47.23 -8.65
C LEU A 352 -17.44 -47.28 -8.24
N THR A 353 -18.23 -47.68 -9.22
CA THR A 353 -19.67 -47.92 -9.26
C THR A 353 -20.08 -49.17 -8.48
N ASP A 354 -21.31 -49.14 -7.97
CA ASP A 354 -22.28 -50.23 -7.70
C ASP A 354 -21.81 -51.70 -7.55
N GLY A 355 -22.37 -52.35 -6.53
CA GLY A 355 -22.69 -53.80 -6.58
C GLY A 355 -22.68 -54.52 -5.23
N SER A 356 -23.90 -54.89 -4.77
CA SER A 356 -24.29 -55.82 -3.69
C SER A 356 -23.99 -55.47 -2.23
#